data_AF-A0A848KJL2-F1
#
_entry.id   AF-A0A848KJL2-F1
#
_cell.length_a   1.000
_cell.length_b   1.000
_cell.length_c   1.000
_cell.angle_alpha   90.00
_cell.angle_beta   90.00
_cell.angle_gamma   90.00
#
_symmetry.space_group_name_H-M   'P 1'
#
loop_
_entity.id
_entity.type
_entity.pdbx_description
1 polymer ?
#
loop_
_entity_poly.entity_id
_entity_poly.type
_entity_poly.pdbx_seq_one_letter_code
_entity_poly.pdbx_strand_id
1 'polypeptide(L)'
;MPTNLPNRLRDAVGVRPIGRTLAVGRQTVPARIHRAVNEGVAIEHGRGMVQAARVRALEYVANEAMQSVAGLTELEALYISRCPLGEGRYRAIADTAAVMMANIVADTGRE
;
A
#
# COMPACT_ATOMS: atom_id res chain seq x y z
N MET A 1 51.72 2.31 -8.24
CA MET A 1 51.45 2.62 -6.81
C MET A 1 51.87 4.06 -6.54
N PRO A 2 51.17 4.87 -5.74
CA PRO A 2 49.80 4.79 -5.22
C PRO A 2 48.93 6.03 -5.60
N THR A 3 47.64 5.81 -5.80
CA THR A 3 46.59 6.83 -6.02
C THR A 3 46.21 7.49 -4.69
N ASN A 4 46.45 8.79 -4.59
CA ASN A 4 46.16 9.59 -3.40
C ASN A 4 44.69 10.08 -3.47
N LEU A 5 43.75 9.24 -3.02
CA LEU A 5 42.34 9.61 -2.88
C LEU A 5 42.13 10.33 -1.54
N PRO A 6 41.36 11.45 -1.50
CA PRO A 6 41.01 12.11 -0.26
C PRO A 6 40.10 11.23 0.59
N ASN A 7 40.50 10.96 1.84
CA ASN A 7 39.77 10.09 2.77
C ASN A 7 38.44 10.68 3.27
N ARG A 8 38.10 11.93 2.94
CA ARG A 8 36.84 12.57 3.31
C ARG A 8 36.37 13.56 2.24
N LEU A 9 35.06 13.52 1.92
CA LEU A 9 34.36 14.47 1.03
C LEU A 9 34.48 15.93 1.45
N ARG A 10 34.81 16.20 2.72
CA ARG A 10 34.98 17.57 3.25
C ARG A 10 36.26 18.25 2.76
N ASP A 11 37.27 17.49 2.36
CA ASP A 11 38.56 18.06 1.92
C ASP A 11 38.56 18.42 0.42
N ALA A 12 37.64 17.83 -0.36
CA ALA A 12 37.44 18.16 -1.78
C ALA A 12 36.68 19.49 -1.99
N VAL A 13 35.99 19.98 -0.96
CA VAL A 13 35.29 21.26 -0.98
C VAL A 13 36.23 22.31 -0.40
N GLY A 14 37.21 22.70 -1.23
CA GLY A 14 38.21 23.69 -0.89
C GLY A 14 37.57 25.01 -0.44
N VAL A 15 37.93 25.43 0.77
CA VAL A 15 37.78 26.81 1.22
C VAL A 15 38.70 27.68 0.36
N ARG A 16 38.12 28.46 -0.55
CA ARG A 16 38.76 29.66 -1.13
C ARG A 16 37.95 30.90 -0.72
N PRO A 17 38.55 31.88 -0.04
CA PRO A 17 37.84 33.07 0.43
C PRO A 17 37.90 34.14 -0.67
N ILE A 18 36.85 34.25 -1.48
CA ILE A 18 36.71 35.40 -2.40
C ILE A 18 35.26 35.89 -2.35
N GLY A 19 35.05 36.90 -1.52
CA GLY A 19 34.22 38.07 -1.83
C GLY A 19 32.85 37.83 -2.44
N ARG A 20 31.93 37.21 -1.69
CA ARG A 20 30.51 37.58 -1.68
C ARG A 20 29.86 36.79 -0.55
N THR A 21 29.71 37.44 0.59
CA THR A 21 28.67 37.09 1.57
C THR A 21 27.33 37.25 0.85
N LEU A 22 26.91 36.21 0.13
CA LEU A 22 25.50 35.96 -0.08
C LEU A 22 24.96 35.68 1.31
N ALA A 23 24.52 36.74 1.98
CA ALA A 23 23.57 36.61 3.06
C ALA A 23 22.43 35.78 2.48
N VAL A 24 22.44 34.48 2.75
CA VAL A 24 21.24 33.64 2.69
C VAL A 24 20.39 34.19 3.82
N GLY A 25 19.72 35.32 3.52
CA GLY A 25 18.73 35.90 4.39
C GLY A 25 17.77 34.77 4.69
N ARG A 26 17.68 34.43 5.97
CA ARG A 26 16.66 33.54 6.51
C ARG A 26 15.34 34.20 6.16
N GLN A 27 14.79 33.91 4.98
CA GLN A 27 13.50 34.41 4.55
C GLN A 27 12.52 33.84 5.55
N THR A 28 12.09 34.69 6.49
CA THR A 28 11.07 34.36 7.47
C THR A 28 9.80 34.14 6.68
N VAL A 29 9.48 32.87 6.42
CA VAL A 29 8.27 32.46 5.74
C VAL A 29 7.09 33.13 6.48
N PRO A 30 6.27 33.94 5.78
CA PRO A 30 5.15 34.62 6.41
C PRO A 30 4.23 33.63 7.13
N ALA A 31 3.76 33.97 8.33
CA ALA A 31 2.87 33.12 9.13
C ALA A 31 1.62 32.65 8.37
N ARG A 32 1.18 33.39 7.35
CA ARG A 32 0.08 33.01 6.46
C ARG A 32 0.39 31.78 5.60
N ILE A 33 1.62 31.66 5.11
CA ILE A 33 2.07 30.50 4.32
C ILE A 33 2.13 29.27 5.22
N HIS A 34 2.65 29.41 6.46
CA HIS A 34 2.65 28.31 7.42
C HIS A 34 1.24 27.80 7.75
N ARG A 35 0.25 28.70 7.92
CA ARG A 35 -1.14 28.30 8.14
C ARG A 35 -1.73 27.58 6.93
N ALA A 36 -1.54 28.13 5.72
CA ALA A 36 -2.03 27.50 4.49
C ALA A 36 -1.41 26.12 4.26
N VAL A 37 -0.12 25.95 4.53
CA VAL A 37 0.56 24.66 4.45
C VAL A 37 0.01 23.67 5.47
N ASN A 38 -0.16 24.09 6.73
CA ASN A 38 -0.71 23.22 7.77
C ASN A 38 -2.15 22.78 7.46
N GLU A 39 -2.97 23.66 6.91
CA GLU A 39 -4.33 23.34 6.46
C GLU A 39 -4.30 22.35 5.29
N GLY A 40 -3.43 22.57 4.29
CA GLY A 40 -3.25 21.62 3.18
C GLY A 40 -2.80 20.24 3.65
N VAL A 41 -1.84 20.18 4.58
CA VAL A 41 -1.38 18.92 5.17
C VAL A 41 -2.52 18.22 5.93
N ALA A 42 -3.34 18.96 6.67
CA ALA A 42 -4.48 18.38 7.39
C ALA A 42 -5.52 17.78 6.43
N ILE A 43 -5.80 18.45 5.31
CA ILE A 43 -6.74 17.95 4.28
C ILE A 43 -6.19 16.67 3.64
N GLU A 44 -4.93 16.66 3.23
CA GLU A 44 -4.29 15.47 2.62
C GLU A 44 -4.18 14.32 3.62
N HIS A 45 -3.91 14.61 4.88
CA HIS A 45 -3.91 13.58 5.93
C HIS A 45 -5.30 12.97 6.11
N GLY A 46 -6.36 13.79 6.13
CA GLY A 46 -7.74 13.31 6.18
C GLY A 46 -8.10 12.43 4.97
N ARG A 47 -7.69 12.82 3.75
CA ARG A 47 -7.84 12.00 2.54
C ARG A 47 -7.11 10.67 2.67
N GLY A 48 -5.88 10.70 3.18
CA GLY A 48 -5.08 9.50 3.43
C GLY A 48 -5.74 8.54 4.42
N MET A 49 -6.35 9.06 5.49
CA MET A 49 -7.08 8.24 6.46
C MET A 49 -8.30 7.56 5.84
N VAL A 50 -9.07 8.27 5.02
CA VAL A 50 -10.24 7.69 4.32
C VAL A 50 -9.79 6.58 3.36
N GLN A 51 -8.73 6.81 2.58
CA GLN A 51 -8.19 5.81 1.67
C GLN A 51 -7.65 4.58 2.42
N ALA A 52 -6.92 4.79 3.52
CA ALA A 52 -6.44 3.70 4.35
C ALA A 52 -7.60 2.87 4.97
N ALA A 53 -8.67 3.53 5.39
CA ALA A 53 -9.86 2.86 5.90
C ALA A 53 -10.54 2.01 4.82
N ARG A 54 -10.67 2.52 3.59
CA ARG A 54 -11.21 1.76 2.44
C ARG A 54 -10.39 0.50 2.14
N VAL A 55 -9.07 0.64 2.08
CA VAL A 55 -8.17 -0.51 1.84
C VAL A 55 -8.32 -1.56 2.93
N ARG A 56 -8.42 -1.17 4.21
CA ARG A 56 -8.65 -2.12 5.31
C ARG A 56 -10.00 -2.82 5.22
N ALA A 57 -11.05 -2.12 4.80
CA ALA A 57 -12.36 -2.74 4.59
C ALA A 57 -12.30 -3.80 3.48
N LEU A 58 -11.63 -3.49 2.36
CA LEU A 58 -11.43 -4.45 1.27
C LEU A 58 -10.59 -5.65 1.72
N GLU A 59 -9.52 -5.42 2.47
CA GLU A 59 -8.67 -6.49 3.03
C GLU A 59 -9.48 -7.44 3.90
N TYR A 60 -10.34 -6.89 4.78
CA TYR A 60 -11.21 -7.70 5.63
C TYR A 60 -12.15 -8.60 4.80
N VAL A 61 -12.84 -8.03 3.81
CA VAL A 61 -13.76 -8.78 2.95
C VAL A 61 -13.03 -9.84 2.13
N ALA A 62 -11.85 -9.51 1.60
CA ALA A 62 -11.03 -10.46 0.86
C ALA A 62 -10.56 -11.63 1.73
N ASN A 63 -10.19 -11.37 2.99
CA ASN A 63 -9.76 -12.40 3.92
C ASN A 63 -10.92 -13.36 4.29
N GLU A 64 -12.10 -12.83 4.57
CA GLU A 64 -13.31 -13.63 4.83
C GLU A 64 -13.70 -14.49 3.62
N ALA A 65 -13.61 -13.92 2.40
CA ALA A 65 -13.85 -14.66 1.16
C ALA A 65 -12.85 -15.82 0.99
N MET A 66 -11.56 -15.59 1.26
CA MET A 66 -10.53 -16.63 1.16
C MET A 66 -10.74 -17.76 2.18
N GLN A 67 -11.14 -17.44 3.41
CA GLN A 67 -11.47 -18.45 4.43
C GLN A 67 -12.68 -19.29 3.99
N SER A 68 -13.68 -18.65 3.40
CA SER A 68 -14.87 -19.34 2.88
C SER A 68 -14.53 -20.29 1.73
N VAL A 69 -13.65 -19.86 0.79
CA VAL A 69 -13.15 -20.72 -0.29
C VAL A 69 -12.37 -21.92 0.27
N ALA A 70 -11.51 -21.71 1.27
CA ALA A 70 -10.79 -22.80 1.92
C ALA A 70 -11.75 -23.85 2.52
N GLY A 71 -12.79 -23.39 3.23
CA GLY A 71 -13.82 -24.29 3.76
C GLY A 71 -14.61 -25.04 2.68
N LEU A 72 -14.88 -24.41 1.53
CA LEU A 72 -15.50 -25.09 0.39
C LEU A 72 -14.59 -26.18 -0.18
N THR A 73 -13.28 -25.94 -0.29
CA THR A 73 -12.32 -26.95 -0.75
C THR A 73 -12.27 -28.16 0.18
N GLU A 74 -12.31 -27.93 1.50
CA GLU A 74 -12.38 -29.03 2.48
C GLU A 74 -13.67 -29.85 2.35
N LEU A 75 -14.82 -29.17 2.19
CA LEU A 75 -16.11 -29.84 1.97
C LEU A 75 -16.14 -30.61 0.66
N GLU A 76 -15.58 -30.05 -0.42
CA GLU A 76 -15.44 -30.71 -1.70
C GLU A 76 -14.67 -32.03 -1.54
N ALA A 77 -13.51 -32.00 -0.89
CA ALA A 77 -12.71 -33.20 -0.63
C ALA A 77 -13.48 -34.26 0.19
N LEU A 78 -14.21 -33.84 1.22
CA LEU A 78 -15.05 -34.72 2.04
C LEU A 78 -16.17 -35.37 1.22
N TYR A 79 -16.82 -34.62 0.33
CA TYR A 79 -17.90 -35.15 -0.48
C TYR A 79 -17.41 -36.07 -1.59
N ILE A 80 -16.28 -35.75 -2.22
CA ILE A 80 -15.62 -36.64 -3.19
C ILE A 80 -15.25 -37.98 -2.53
N SER A 81 -14.74 -37.95 -1.29
CA SER A 81 -14.37 -39.18 -0.58
C SER A 81 -15.58 -40.08 -0.27
N ARG A 82 -16.79 -39.50 -0.13
CA ARG A 82 -18.03 -40.25 0.13
C ARG A 82 -18.76 -40.67 -1.14
N CYS A 83 -18.70 -39.86 -2.19
CA CYS A 83 -19.37 -40.11 -3.47
C CYS A 83 -18.48 -39.70 -4.65
N PRO A 84 -17.57 -40.59 -5.09
CA PRO A 84 -16.63 -40.28 -6.17
C PRO A 84 -17.32 -39.96 -7.50
N LEU A 85 -18.49 -40.57 -7.77
CA LEU A 85 -19.28 -40.29 -8.97
C LEU A 85 -19.84 -38.85 -9.02
N GLY A 86 -19.84 -38.15 -7.89
CA GLY A 86 -20.29 -36.77 -7.77
C GLY A 86 -19.20 -35.72 -8.02
N GLU A 87 -17.94 -36.11 -8.24
CA GLU A 87 -16.78 -35.19 -8.31
C GLU A 87 -17.03 -33.98 -9.21
N GLY A 88 -17.44 -34.20 -10.47
CA GLY A 88 -17.69 -33.11 -11.41
C GLY A 88 -18.76 -32.11 -10.95
N ARG A 89 -19.75 -32.57 -10.16
CA ARG A 89 -20.80 -31.70 -9.61
C ARG A 89 -20.29 -30.90 -8.42
N TYR A 90 -19.56 -31.54 -7.49
CA TYR A 90 -18.99 -30.85 -6.33
C TYR A 90 -17.99 -29.78 -6.75
N ARG A 91 -17.12 -30.11 -7.71
CA ARG A 91 -16.17 -29.17 -8.28
C ARG A 91 -16.85 -27.99 -8.95
N ALA A 92 -17.85 -28.23 -9.78
CA ALA A 92 -18.61 -27.15 -10.42
C ALA A 92 -19.29 -26.22 -9.40
N ILE A 93 -19.81 -26.76 -8.29
CA ILE A 93 -20.40 -25.96 -7.21
C ILE A 93 -19.34 -25.13 -6.50
N ALA A 94 -18.21 -25.73 -6.12
CA ALA A 94 -17.11 -25.04 -5.45
C ALA A 94 -16.54 -23.92 -6.33
N ASP A 95 -16.27 -24.21 -7.60
CA ASP A 95 -15.78 -23.24 -8.59
C ASP A 95 -16.78 -22.08 -8.78
N THR A 96 -18.07 -22.38 -8.92
CA THR A 96 -19.11 -21.34 -9.07
C THR A 96 -19.18 -20.43 -7.85
N ALA A 97 -19.13 -21.01 -6.65
CA ALA A 97 -19.17 -20.25 -5.40
C ALA A 97 -17.91 -19.38 -5.23
N ALA A 98 -16.73 -19.91 -5.55
CA ALA A 98 -15.47 -19.16 -5.52
C ALA A 98 -15.50 -17.95 -6.48
N VAL A 99 -16.02 -18.14 -7.69
CA VAL A 99 -16.21 -17.03 -8.66
C VAL A 99 -17.17 -15.97 -8.11
N MET A 100 -18.28 -16.37 -7.49
CA MET A 100 -19.22 -15.41 -6.90
C MET A 100 -18.58 -14.61 -5.75
N MET A 101 -17.79 -15.25 -4.89
CA MET A 101 -17.05 -14.56 -3.83
C MET A 101 -16.02 -13.59 -4.40
N ALA A 102 -15.29 -13.99 -5.44
CA ALA A 102 -14.33 -13.12 -6.12
C ALA A 102 -15.02 -11.87 -6.71
N ASN A 103 -16.22 -12.02 -7.28
CA ASN A 103 -17.01 -10.89 -7.78
C ASN A 103 -17.42 -9.94 -6.64
N ILE A 104 -17.84 -10.45 -5.49
CA ILE A 104 -18.18 -9.62 -4.32
C ILE A 104 -16.97 -8.80 -3.85
N VAL A 105 -15.79 -9.43 -3.76
CA VAL A 105 -14.55 -8.72 -3.40
C VAL A 105 -14.20 -7.66 -4.45
N ALA A 106 -14.34 -7.99 -5.74
CA ALA A 106 -14.08 -7.04 -6.83
C ALA A 106 -15.07 -5.85 -6.82
N ASP A 107 -16.34 -6.08 -6.51
CA ASP A 107 -17.35 -5.03 -6.40
C ASP A 107 -17.12 -4.15 -5.17
N THR A 108 -16.73 -4.75 -4.05
CA THR A 108 -16.34 -4.00 -2.82
C THR A 108 -15.15 -3.07 -3.09
N GLY A 109 -14.22 -3.47 -3.96
CA GLY A 109 -13.08 -2.64 -4.35
C GLY A 109 -13.40 -1.48 -5.30
N ARG A 110 -14.60 -1.47 -5.90
CA ARG A 110 -15.03 -0.41 -6.84
C ARG A 110 -15.74 0.77 -6.18
N GLU A 111 -16.20 0.62 -4.93
CA GLU A 111 -16.92 1.65 -4.14
C GLU A 111 -15.97 2.63 -3.40
#